data_AF-A0A9E0CVX8-F1
#
_entry.id   AF-A0A9E0CVX8-F1
#
_cell.length_a   1.000
_cell.length_b   1.000
_cell.length_c   1.000
_cell.angle_alpha   90.00
_cell.angle_beta   90.00
_cell.angle_gamma   90.00
#
_symmetry.space_group_name_H-M   'P 1'
#
loop_
_entity.id
_entity.type
_entity.pdbx_description
1 polymer ?
#
loop_
_entity_poly.entity_id
_entity_poly.type
_entity_poly.pdbx_seq_one_letter_code
_entity_poly.pdbx_strand_id
1 'polypeptide(L)' 'MRIALINENSQAAKNEMIYASLKKVAESKGHTVDNYGMYSADDKAQLTYVQNGILAAI' A
#
# COMPACT_ATOMS: atom_id res chain seq x y z
N MET A 1 12.54 -0.13 -10.80
CA MET A 1 12.23 0.88 -9.76
C MET A 1 11.64 0.18 -8.54
N ARG A 2 11.59 0.86 -7.41
CA ARG A 2 10.96 0.37 -6.18
C ARG A 2 9.71 1.21 -5.91
N ILE A 3 8.56 0.56 -5.76
CA ILE A 3 7.24 1.18 -5.69
C ILE A 3 6.64 0.88 -4.32
N ALA A 4 6.24 1.90 -3.57
CA ALA A 4 5.53 1.72 -2.31
C ALA A 4 4.01 1.77 -2.53
N LEU A 5 3.27 0.84 -1.92
CA LEU A 5 1.81 0.91 -1.77
C LEU A 5 1.46 1.32 -0.34
N ILE A 6 0.61 2.33 -0.19
CA ILE A 6 0.12 2.83 1.11
C ILE A 6 -1.41 2.98 1.04
N ASN A 7 -2.12 2.26 1.91
CA ASN A 7 -3.58 2.30 2.10
C ASN A 7 -3.91 2.87 3.49
N GLU A 8 -4.89 3.78 3.52
CA GLU A 8 -5.45 4.30 4.77
C GLU A 8 -6.69 3.50 5.20
N ASN A 9 -7.14 3.75 6.44
CA ASN A 9 -8.12 2.94 7.16
C ASN A 9 -9.42 2.68 6.39
N SER A 10 -9.95 3.67 5.66
CA SER A 10 -11.25 3.52 5.00
C SER A 10 -11.23 2.47 3.88
N GLN A 11 -10.04 2.22 3.29
CA GLN A 11 -9.85 1.28 2.19
C GLN A 11 -8.93 0.09 2.55
N ALA A 12 -8.56 -0.08 3.82
CA ALA A 12 -7.60 -1.11 4.24
C ALA A 12 -8.02 -2.54 3.85
N ALA A 13 -9.33 -2.85 3.90
CA ALA A 13 -9.86 -4.16 3.49
C ALA A 13 -9.65 -4.49 1.99
N LYS A 14 -9.29 -3.50 1.16
CA LYS A 14 -9.00 -3.67 -0.27
C LYS A 14 -7.50 -3.76 -0.58
N ASN A 15 -6.63 -3.61 0.41
CA ASN A 15 -5.19 -3.53 0.21
C ASN A 15 -4.63 -4.75 -0.52
N GLU A 16 -5.04 -5.98 -0.15
CA GLU A 16 -4.58 -7.20 -0.81
C GLU A 16 -4.93 -7.23 -2.30
N MET A 17 -6.17 -6.86 -2.66
CA MET A 17 -6.62 -6.79 -4.05
C MET A 17 -5.79 -5.79 -4.86
N ILE A 18 -5.54 -4.60 -4.29
CA ILE A 18 -4.75 -3.54 -4.91
C ILE A 18 -3.30 -4.00 -5.08
N TYR A 19 -2.71 -4.56 -4.02
CA TYR A 19 -1.33 -5.06 -4.01
C TYR A 19 -1.12 -6.17 -5.04
N ALA A 20 -1.99 -7.17 -5.09
CA ALA A 20 -1.89 -8.26 -6.07
C ALA A 20 -1.95 -7.75 -7.52
N SER A 21 -2.85 -6.80 -7.79
CA SER A 21 -3.00 -6.19 -9.11
C SER A 21 -1.78 -5.36 -9.51
N LEU A 22 -1.29 -4.51 -8.60
CA LEU A 22 -0.11 -3.66 -8.82
C LEU A 22 1.16 -4.50 -8.99
N LYS A 23 1.38 -5.46 -8.09
CA LYS A 23 2.55 -6.35 -8.08
C LYS A 23 2.68 -7.12 -9.39
N LYS A 24 1.58 -7.73 -9.87
CA LYS A 24 1.55 -8.46 -11.14
C LYS A 24 2.09 -7.63 -12.31
N VAL A 25 1.67 -6.38 -12.43
CA VAL A 25 2.12 -5.49 -13.52
C VAL A 25 3.55 -5.01 -13.28
N ALA A 26 3.86 -4.57 -12.06
CA ALA A 26 5.17 -4.05 -11.70
C ALA A 26 6.29 -5.09 -11.91
N GLU A 27 6.09 -6.33 -11.46
CA GLU A 27 7.06 -7.42 -11.64
C GLU A 27 7.27 -7.75 -13.11
N SER A 28 6.21 -7.72 -13.93
CA SER A 28 6.33 -7.92 -15.39
C SER A 28 7.19 -6.85 -16.09
N LYS A 29 7.42 -5.72 -15.42
CA LYS A 29 8.26 -4.61 -15.88
C LYS A 29 9.60 -4.53 -15.16
N GLY A 30 9.97 -5.54 -14.36
CA GLY A 30 11.23 -5.54 -13.60
C GLY A 30 11.24 -4.49 -12.48
N HIS A 31 10.08 -4.20 -11.88
CA HIS A 31 9.97 -3.34 -10.70
C HIS A 31 9.59 -4.18 -9.48
N THR A 32 9.95 -3.68 -8.30
CA THR A 32 9.59 -4.29 -7.01
C THR A 32 8.52 -3.44 -6.34
N VAL A 33 7.55 -4.10 -5.69
CA VAL A 33 6.48 -3.44 -4.93
C VAL A 33 6.64 -3.80 -3.46
N ASP A 34 6.77 -2.80 -2.60
CA ASP A 34 6.72 -2.94 -1.16
C ASP A 34 5.34 -2.45 -0.67
N ASN A 35 4.63 -3.29 0.08
CA ASN A 35 3.37 -2.92 0.68
C ASN A 35 3.63 -2.39 2.09
N TYR A 36 3.35 -1.11 2.34
CA TYR A 36 3.52 -0.47 3.64
C TYR A 36 2.22 -0.45 4.46
N GLY A 37 1.23 -1.25 4.06
CA GLY A 37 -0.07 -1.35 4.71
C GLY A 37 -0.95 -0.13 4.44
N MET A 38 -2.05 0.06 5.15
CA MET A 38 -2.66 -0.91 6.07
C MET A 38 -3.06 -2.19 5.33
N TYR A 39 -2.87 -3.35 5.97
CA TYR A 39 -3.12 -4.67 5.38
C TYR A 39 -4.55 -5.16 5.64
N SER A 40 -5.15 -4.71 6.74
CA SER A 40 -6.53 -5.03 7.11
C SER A 40 -7.19 -3.86 7.84
N ALA A 41 -8.52 -3.89 7.96
CA ALA A 41 -9.26 -2.90 8.75
C ALA A 41 -8.92 -2.96 10.26
N ASP A 42 -8.46 -4.12 10.74
CA ASP A 42 -8.18 -4.39 12.16
C ASP A 42 -6.72 -4.10 12.55
N ASP A 43 -5.92 -3.57 11.63
CA ASP A 43 -4.52 -3.22 11.90
C ASP A 43 -4.44 -2.25 13.09
N LYS A 44 -3.67 -2.60 14.12
CA LYS A 44 -3.49 -1.71 15.30
C LYS A 44 -2.85 -0.37 14.92
N ALA A 45 -1.99 -0.38 13.90
CA ALA A 45 -1.38 0.81 13.34
C ALA A 45 -2.29 1.40 12.26
N GLN A 46 -3.27 2.21 12.68
CA GLN A 46 -4.21 2.87 11.77
C GLN A 46 -3.54 4.06 11.08
N LEU A 47 -3.72 4.15 9.76
CA LEU A 47 -3.30 5.28 8.93
C LEU A 47 -4.51 6.05 8.43
N THR A 48 -4.44 7.37 8.47
CA THR A 48 -5.34 8.28 7.78
C THR A 48 -4.73 8.72 6.44
N TYR A 49 -5.54 9.26 5.52
CA TYR A 49 -5.02 9.77 4.25
C TYR A 49 -3.97 10.89 4.43
N VAL A 50 -4.01 11.64 5.53
CA VAL A 50 -2.99 12.65 5.88
C VAL A 50 -1.67 11.98 6.24
N GLN A 51 -1.72 10.91 7.04
CA GLN A 51 -0.52 10.14 7.38
C GLN A 51 0.08 9.43 6.17
N ASN A 52 -0.75 8.99 5.20
CA ASN A 52 -0.24 8.48 3.92
C ASN A 52 0.58 9.55 3.18
N GLY A 53 0.12 10.80 3.18
CA GLY A 53 0.86 11.92 2.57
C GLY A 53 2.22 12.15 3.24
N ILE A 54 2.26 12.08 4.57
CA ILE A 54 3.52 12.19 5.33
C ILE A 54 4.44 11.00 5.02
N LEU A 55 3.93 9.77 5.06
CA LEU A 55 4.72 8.56 4.80
C LEU A 55 5.28 8.54 3.36
N ALA A 56 4.53 9.05 2.39
CA ALA A 56 4.98 9.16 1.00
C ALA A 56 6.10 10.20 0.80
N ALA A 57 6.27 11.13 1.74
CA ALA A 57 7.31 12.17 1.69
C ALA A 57 8.63 11.78 2.39
N ILE A 58 8.62 10.68 3.18
CA ILE A 58 9.79 10.13 3.88
C ILE A 58 10.56 9.20 2.94
#